data_AF-A0A4P5VXD8-F1
#
_entry.id   AF-A0A4P5VXD8-F1
#
_cell.length_a   1.000
_cell.length_b   1.000
_cell.length_c   1.000
_cell.angle_alpha   90.00
_cell.angle_beta   90.00
_cell.angle_gamma   90.00
#
_symmetry.space_group_name_H-M   'P 1'
#
loop_
_entity.id
_entity.type
_entity.pdbx_description
1 polymer ?
#
loop_
_entity_poly.entity_id
_entity_poly.type
_entity_poly.pdbx_seq_one_letter_code
_entity_poly.pdbx_strand_id
1 'polypeptide(L)'
;MSAVLTTAIAEFSAGDLCVRIPSGLFSVLPFAPAWTHPGSLLEQAGSARAAELAEEAAKREGATRALQVFGLLDKADAGIAIFSGLRGAVKAYRKEDGAWEVDPQQGVDAALKVLGIAWAAWSLYEGDAAKLASSKAGRAILAWYVAADLVLPFADNVAEGGVGLVTGVIDRYTPDAAAQLAAMGGPDAAASTTALAAILGTVKGLAAQGVQAAGPLNGWAKEKLPGVLGGADAISGAAATAADALSVYRYFGTALVAEVCVAEGVAKAAAEQAAKAEHDRAAAAAQAEALVREETSRREAEAKNREASAQREDYSLAAAEPASSLQNAPIKYTRQSDEKAGLPAKSGCFGCAGVMLAIFVLGAASTAWAALG
;
A
#
# COMPACT_ATOMS: atom_id res chain seq x y z
N MET A 1 12.43 -2.12 -11.86
CA MET A 1 11.82 -2.68 -10.63
C MET A 1 10.58 -3.44 -11.04
N SER A 2 10.35 -4.66 -10.52
CA SER A 2 9.09 -5.39 -10.76
C SER A 2 7.97 -4.68 -9.99
N ALA A 3 6.89 -4.29 -10.69
CA ALA A 3 5.73 -3.60 -10.13
C ALA A 3 4.69 -4.65 -9.69
N VAL A 4 4.91 -5.24 -8.51
CA VAL A 4 4.16 -6.39 -8.01
C VAL A 4 2.69 -6.01 -7.83
N LEU A 5 2.43 -4.88 -7.17
CA LEU A 5 1.08 -4.49 -6.79
C LEU A 5 0.31 -3.93 -7.98
N THR A 6 0.96 -3.13 -8.82
CA THR A 6 0.40 -2.62 -10.07
C THR A 6 -0.03 -3.76 -10.98
N THR A 7 0.81 -4.79 -11.13
CA THR A 7 0.49 -5.97 -11.94
C THR A 7 -0.69 -6.74 -11.35
N ALA A 8 -0.70 -6.95 -10.03
CA ALA A 8 -1.78 -7.67 -9.37
C ALA A 8 -3.13 -6.93 -9.48
N ILE A 9 -3.15 -5.60 -9.32
CA ILE A 9 -4.38 -4.79 -9.48
C ILE A 9 -4.88 -4.85 -10.93
N ALA A 10 -3.97 -4.72 -11.90
CA ALA A 10 -4.31 -4.71 -13.32
C ALA A 10 -4.82 -6.07 -13.86
N GLU A 11 -4.68 -7.14 -13.09
CA GLU A 11 -5.17 -8.47 -13.46
C GLU A 11 -6.70 -8.52 -13.53
N PHE A 12 -7.40 -7.70 -12.74
CA PHE A 12 -8.85 -7.73 -12.63
C PHE A 12 -9.47 -6.53 -13.32
N SER A 13 -10.33 -6.78 -14.31
CA SER A 13 -11.11 -5.76 -14.98
C SER A 13 -12.49 -5.61 -14.34
N ALA A 14 -13.09 -4.42 -14.43
CA ALA A 14 -14.46 -4.18 -13.95
C ALA A 14 -15.52 -5.08 -14.64
N GLY A 15 -15.19 -5.64 -15.81
CA GLY A 15 -16.05 -6.56 -16.55
C GLY A 15 -15.99 -8.01 -16.05
N ASP A 16 -14.98 -8.36 -15.27
CA ASP A 16 -14.72 -9.74 -14.86
C ASP A 16 -15.79 -10.26 -13.92
N LEU A 17 -16.11 -11.56 -14.02
CA LEU A 17 -17.10 -12.19 -13.17
C LEU A 17 -16.71 -12.12 -11.69
N CYS A 18 -15.43 -12.31 -11.35
CA CYS A 18 -14.92 -12.17 -9.98
C CYS A 18 -15.03 -10.74 -9.42
N VAL A 19 -15.31 -9.73 -10.25
CA VAL A 19 -15.60 -8.36 -9.81
C VAL A 19 -17.11 -8.11 -9.74
N ARG A 20 -17.86 -8.54 -10.76
CA ARG A 20 -19.29 -8.29 -10.89
C ARG A 20 -20.14 -9.10 -9.92
N ILE A 21 -19.81 -10.38 -9.72
CA ILE A 21 -20.57 -11.29 -8.85
C ILE A 21 -20.53 -10.81 -7.39
N PRO A 22 -19.35 -10.54 -6.78
CA PRO A 22 -19.31 -10.03 -5.42
C PRO A 22 -20.01 -8.68 -5.27
N SER A 23 -19.90 -7.80 -6.27
CA SER A 23 -20.62 -6.51 -6.26
C SER A 23 -22.14 -6.70 -6.24
N GLY A 24 -22.66 -7.66 -7.01
CA GLY A 24 -24.06 -8.04 -6.99
C GLY A 24 -24.46 -8.63 -5.63
N LEU A 25 -23.67 -9.56 -5.10
CA LEU A 25 -23.92 -10.17 -3.79
C LEU A 25 -23.97 -9.12 -2.68
N PHE A 26 -23.02 -8.18 -2.68
CA PHE A 26 -22.96 -7.12 -1.67
C PHE A 26 -24.15 -6.16 -1.74
N SER A 27 -24.85 -6.05 -2.86
CA SER A 27 -26.06 -5.24 -2.97
C SER A 27 -27.24 -5.79 -2.16
N VAL A 28 -27.23 -7.08 -1.81
CA VAL A 28 -28.26 -7.73 -0.99
C VAL A 28 -27.82 -8.03 0.45
N LEU A 29 -26.57 -7.69 0.79
CA LEU A 29 -26.00 -7.90 2.12
C LEU A 29 -25.97 -6.59 2.92
N PRO A 30 -26.75 -6.46 4.00
CA PRO A 30 -26.82 -5.20 4.76
C PRO A 30 -25.53 -4.85 5.52
N PHE A 31 -24.64 -5.82 5.72
CA PHE A 31 -23.36 -5.67 6.41
C PHE A 31 -22.16 -5.59 5.46
N ALA A 32 -22.35 -5.81 4.17
CA ALA A 32 -21.26 -5.69 3.21
C ALA A 32 -20.83 -4.21 3.12
N PRO A 33 -19.52 -3.93 3.00
CA PRO A 33 -19.08 -2.56 2.77
C PRO A 33 -19.59 -2.08 1.40
N ALA A 34 -19.77 -0.76 1.24
CA ALA A 34 -20.04 -0.16 -0.06
C ALA A 34 -18.82 -0.36 -0.99
N TRP A 35 -18.79 -1.49 -1.69
CA TRP A 35 -17.63 -1.94 -2.44
C TRP A 35 -17.53 -1.24 -3.79
N THR A 36 -16.30 -0.91 -4.16
CA THR A 36 -15.95 -0.31 -5.44
C THR A 36 -14.70 -1.01 -5.93
N HIS A 37 -14.66 -1.36 -7.20
CA HIS A 37 -13.46 -1.93 -7.81
C HIS A 37 -12.27 -0.99 -7.58
N PRO A 38 -11.12 -1.50 -7.07
CA PRO A 38 -9.95 -0.67 -6.86
C PRO A 38 -9.49 -0.07 -8.20
N GLY A 39 -9.27 1.25 -8.23
CA GLY A 39 -8.65 1.90 -9.37
C GLY A 39 -7.16 1.57 -9.47
N SER A 40 -6.43 2.28 -10.32
CA SER A 40 -4.97 2.12 -10.42
C SER A 40 -4.27 2.43 -9.09
N LEU A 41 -3.08 1.86 -8.89
CA LEU A 41 -2.27 2.13 -7.69
C LEU A 41 -1.98 3.63 -7.51
N LEU A 42 -1.71 4.34 -8.61
CA LEU A 42 -1.46 5.77 -8.59
C LEU A 42 -2.69 6.58 -8.16
N GLU A 43 -3.87 6.24 -8.67
CA GLU A 43 -5.14 6.89 -8.26
C GLU A 43 -5.40 6.70 -6.77
N GLN A 44 -5.12 5.50 -6.24
CA GLN A 44 -5.26 5.21 -4.82
C GLN A 44 -4.24 5.96 -3.96
N ALA A 45 -2.99 6.06 -4.42
CA ALA A 45 -1.91 6.69 -3.67
C ALA A 45 -1.89 8.22 -3.74
N GLY A 46 -2.55 8.83 -4.73
CA GLY A 46 -2.64 10.28 -4.91
C GLY A 46 -1.34 10.99 -5.31
N SER A 47 -0.19 10.29 -5.30
CA SER A 47 1.09 10.81 -5.78
C SER A 47 2.01 9.69 -6.26
N ALA A 48 2.89 10.01 -7.21
CA ALA A 48 3.87 9.05 -7.73
C ALA A 48 4.83 8.53 -6.64
N ARG A 49 5.23 9.39 -5.69
CA ARG A 49 6.12 9.00 -4.59
C ARG A 49 5.44 8.03 -3.62
N ALA A 50 4.18 8.28 -3.25
CA ALA A 50 3.42 7.36 -2.42
C ALA A 50 3.18 6.01 -3.12
N ALA A 51 2.93 6.01 -4.44
CA ALA A 51 2.79 4.79 -5.22
C ALA A 51 4.09 3.97 -5.29
N GLU A 52 5.25 4.63 -5.45
CA GLU A 52 6.57 3.99 -5.40
C GLU A 52 6.83 3.34 -4.04
N LEU A 53 6.58 4.07 -2.95
CA LEU A 53 6.72 3.55 -1.58
C LEU A 53 5.75 2.41 -1.29
N ALA A 54 4.54 2.43 -1.88
CA ALA A 54 3.59 1.32 -1.78
C ALA A 54 4.10 0.06 -2.51
N GLU A 55 4.71 0.20 -3.69
CA GLU A 55 5.36 -0.92 -4.39
C GLU A 55 6.56 -1.48 -3.63
N GLU A 56 7.30 -0.62 -2.91
CA GLU A 56 8.34 -1.08 -2.00
C GLU A 56 7.77 -1.86 -0.83
N ALA A 57 6.70 -1.36 -0.19
CA ALA A 57 6.00 -2.05 0.89
C ALA A 57 5.44 -3.40 0.44
N ALA A 58 4.96 -3.51 -0.81
CA ALA A 58 4.43 -4.77 -1.36
C ALA A 58 5.48 -5.88 -1.48
N LYS A 59 6.78 -5.56 -1.50
CA LYS A 59 7.87 -6.54 -1.58
C LYS A 59 8.22 -7.18 -0.25
N ARG A 60 7.68 -6.68 0.87
CA ARG A 60 7.91 -7.29 2.17
C ARG A 60 7.30 -8.69 2.22
N GLU A 61 7.90 -9.55 3.03
CA GLU A 61 7.51 -10.95 3.15
C GLU A 61 6.02 -11.09 3.49
N GLY A 62 5.52 -10.30 4.45
CA GLY A 62 4.11 -10.34 4.87
C GLY A 62 3.12 -10.04 3.75
N ALA A 63 3.41 -9.07 2.89
CA ALA A 63 2.55 -8.71 1.76
C ALA A 63 2.60 -9.77 0.64
N THR A 64 3.81 -10.24 0.30
CA THR A 64 4.00 -11.31 -0.69
C THR A 64 3.30 -12.59 -0.25
N ARG A 65 3.43 -12.95 1.03
CA ARG A 65 2.77 -14.12 1.62
C ARG A 65 1.25 -13.97 1.61
N ALA A 66 0.71 -12.81 1.95
CA ALA A 66 -0.73 -12.58 1.88
C ALA A 66 -1.27 -12.78 0.45
N LEU A 67 -0.61 -12.22 -0.57
CA LEU A 67 -0.97 -12.44 -1.98
C LEU A 67 -0.94 -13.93 -2.36
N GLN A 68 0.09 -14.66 -1.93
CA GLN A 68 0.21 -16.10 -2.17
C GLN A 68 -0.93 -16.88 -1.51
N VAL A 69 -1.23 -16.60 -0.23
CA VAL A 69 -2.30 -17.28 0.50
C VAL A 69 -3.65 -17.02 -0.17
N PHE A 70 -3.98 -15.79 -0.55
CA PHE A 70 -5.21 -15.51 -1.29
C PHE A 70 -5.27 -16.20 -2.65
N GLY A 71 -4.15 -16.30 -3.36
CA GLY A 71 -4.06 -17.09 -4.59
C GLY A 71 -4.19 -18.60 -4.39
N LEU A 72 -3.88 -19.11 -3.19
CA LEU A 72 -4.10 -20.51 -2.81
C LEU A 72 -5.55 -20.76 -2.41
N LEU A 73 -6.23 -19.80 -1.77
CA LEU A 73 -7.63 -19.93 -1.39
C LEU A 73 -8.54 -20.14 -2.60
N ASP A 74 -8.31 -19.42 -3.71
CA ASP A 74 -9.04 -19.64 -4.97
C ASP A 74 -8.71 -20.99 -5.65
N LYS A 75 -7.65 -21.68 -5.22
CA LYS A 75 -7.21 -22.96 -5.80
C LYS A 75 -7.45 -24.14 -4.85
N ALA A 76 -7.91 -23.88 -3.63
CA ALA A 76 -7.99 -24.88 -2.58
C ALA A 76 -8.88 -26.04 -3.02
N ASP A 77 -9.94 -25.81 -3.79
CA ASP A 77 -10.80 -26.89 -4.30
C ASP A 77 -10.09 -27.81 -5.31
N ALA A 78 -9.20 -27.28 -6.15
CA ALA A 78 -8.40 -28.09 -7.06
C ALA A 78 -7.34 -28.94 -6.30
N GLY A 79 -6.80 -28.43 -5.20
CA GLY A 79 -5.84 -29.13 -4.34
C GLY A 79 -6.50 -30.15 -3.40
N ILE A 80 -7.66 -29.81 -2.83
CA ILE A 80 -8.48 -30.69 -2.01
C ILE A 80 -9.00 -31.84 -2.86
N ALA A 81 -9.39 -31.65 -4.13
CA ALA A 81 -9.77 -32.77 -5.00
C ALA A 81 -8.63 -33.80 -5.16
N ILE A 82 -7.37 -33.34 -5.23
CA ILE A 82 -6.19 -34.23 -5.33
C ILE A 82 -5.91 -34.96 -4.01
N PHE A 83 -6.01 -34.28 -2.85
CA PHE A 83 -5.78 -34.91 -1.54
C PHE A 83 -6.97 -35.73 -1.03
N SER A 84 -8.20 -35.33 -1.36
CA SER A 84 -9.43 -36.04 -1.03
C SER A 84 -9.67 -37.23 -1.94
N GLY A 85 -9.13 -37.27 -3.17
CA GLY A 85 -9.09 -38.47 -4.01
C GLY A 85 -8.43 -39.68 -3.31
N LEU A 86 -7.50 -39.44 -2.36
CA LEU A 86 -6.93 -40.50 -1.52
C LEU A 86 -7.77 -40.83 -0.27
N ARG A 87 -8.66 -39.94 0.20
CA ARG A 87 -9.46 -40.10 1.44
C ARG A 87 -10.93 -40.45 1.19
N GLY A 88 -11.47 -40.12 0.03
CA GLY A 88 -12.84 -40.43 -0.41
C GLY A 88 -13.10 -41.93 -0.55
N ALA A 89 -12.07 -42.71 -0.86
CA ALA A 89 -12.10 -44.18 -0.80
C ALA A 89 -12.31 -44.74 0.62
N VAL A 90 -12.07 -43.93 1.68
CA VAL A 90 -12.14 -44.37 3.08
C VAL A 90 -13.44 -43.93 3.78
N LYS A 91 -14.04 -42.79 3.41
CA LYS A 91 -15.29 -42.28 4.04
C LYS A 91 -16.58 -42.81 3.43
N ALA A 92 -16.58 -43.26 2.17
CA ALA A 92 -17.72 -44.00 1.58
C ALA A 92 -18.05 -45.32 2.32
N TYR A 93 -17.23 -45.73 3.29
CA TYR A 93 -17.38 -46.95 4.09
C TYR A 93 -18.03 -46.73 5.48
N ARG A 94 -18.34 -45.50 5.91
CA ARG A 94 -18.96 -45.22 7.22
C ARG A 94 -20.26 -44.43 7.07
N LYS A 95 -21.34 -45.15 6.75
CA LYS A 95 -22.72 -44.67 6.87
C LYS A 95 -23.08 -44.50 8.35
N GLU A 96 -23.26 -43.25 8.79
CA GLU A 96 -23.98 -42.93 10.03
C GLU A 96 -25.18 -42.05 9.66
N ASP A 97 -26.33 -42.70 9.54
CA ASP A 97 -27.62 -42.06 9.30
C ASP A 97 -28.10 -41.39 10.60
N GLY A 98 -28.33 -40.07 10.59
CA GLY A 98 -29.13 -39.41 11.63
C GLY A 98 -28.77 -37.98 12.07
N ALA A 99 -27.79 -37.30 11.49
CA ALA A 99 -27.46 -35.92 11.86
C ALA A 99 -27.44 -35.02 10.63
N TRP A 100 -28.25 -33.94 10.65
CA TRP A 100 -28.13 -32.72 9.84
C TRP A 100 -27.01 -32.79 8.81
N GLU A 101 -27.34 -33.15 7.56
CA GLU A 101 -26.35 -33.39 6.49
C GLU A 101 -25.73 -32.07 6.02
N VAL A 102 -24.88 -31.48 6.85
CA VAL A 102 -23.86 -30.51 6.44
C VAL A 102 -22.82 -31.33 5.69
N ASP A 103 -22.66 -31.10 4.39
CA ASP A 103 -21.60 -31.74 3.61
C ASP A 103 -20.25 -31.51 4.32
N PRO A 104 -19.60 -32.57 4.84
CA PRO A 104 -18.34 -32.42 5.54
C PRO A 104 -17.24 -31.80 4.69
N GLN A 105 -17.33 -31.88 3.37
CA GLN A 105 -16.37 -31.24 2.46
C GLN A 105 -16.51 -29.72 2.51
N GLN A 106 -17.74 -29.20 2.37
CA GLN A 106 -18.03 -27.77 2.47
C GLN A 106 -17.65 -27.19 3.84
N GLY A 107 -17.89 -27.96 4.91
CA GLY A 107 -17.52 -27.52 6.26
C GLY A 107 -16.01 -27.41 6.48
N VAL A 108 -15.23 -28.37 5.95
CA VAL A 108 -13.76 -28.31 5.99
C VAL A 108 -13.22 -27.19 5.11
N ASP A 109 -13.79 -27.00 3.92
CA ASP A 109 -13.40 -25.93 3.01
C ASP A 109 -13.65 -24.53 3.61
N ALA A 110 -14.84 -24.29 4.16
CA ALA A 110 -15.13 -23.04 4.87
C ALA A 110 -14.15 -22.78 6.02
N ALA A 111 -13.85 -23.80 6.84
CA ALA A 111 -12.87 -23.68 7.91
C ALA A 111 -11.45 -23.40 7.39
N LEU A 112 -11.05 -24.01 6.26
CA LEU A 112 -9.76 -23.77 5.63
C LEU A 112 -9.66 -22.36 5.06
N LYS A 113 -10.71 -21.88 4.38
CA LYS A 113 -10.80 -20.53 3.82
C LYS A 113 -10.66 -19.47 4.92
N VAL A 114 -11.38 -19.60 6.04
CA VAL A 114 -11.25 -18.62 7.14
C VAL A 114 -9.90 -18.67 7.84
N LEU A 115 -9.28 -19.85 7.99
CA LEU A 115 -7.92 -19.96 8.50
C LEU A 115 -6.90 -19.30 7.55
N GLY A 116 -7.05 -19.48 6.24
CA GLY A 116 -6.21 -18.83 5.24
C GLY A 116 -6.39 -17.30 5.24
N ILE A 117 -7.63 -16.81 5.32
CA ILE A 117 -7.92 -15.37 5.47
C ILE A 117 -7.23 -14.81 6.73
N ALA A 118 -7.36 -15.51 7.86
CA ALA A 118 -6.73 -15.11 9.12
C ALA A 118 -5.21 -15.11 9.01
N TRP A 119 -4.61 -16.13 8.38
CA TRP A 119 -3.17 -16.22 8.20
C TRP A 119 -2.62 -15.16 7.24
N ALA A 120 -3.33 -14.88 6.14
CA ALA A 120 -3.00 -13.80 5.23
C ALA A 120 -3.03 -12.45 5.95
N ALA A 121 -4.08 -12.19 6.75
CA ALA A 121 -4.20 -10.99 7.56
C ALA A 121 -3.08 -10.89 8.61
N TRP A 122 -2.78 -11.99 9.32
CA TRP A 122 -1.70 -12.04 10.30
C TRP A 122 -0.34 -11.73 9.66
N SER A 123 -0.07 -12.29 8.49
CA SER A 123 1.16 -12.05 7.73
C SER A 123 1.24 -10.59 7.26
N LEU A 124 0.13 -10.06 6.74
CA LEU A 124 0.05 -8.69 6.25
C LEU A 124 0.18 -7.69 7.40
N TYR A 125 -0.48 -7.90 8.52
CA TYR A 125 -0.51 -6.96 9.65
C TYR A 125 0.50 -7.30 10.75
N GLU A 126 1.56 -8.05 10.42
CA GLU A 126 2.69 -8.34 11.32
C GLU A 126 2.25 -8.90 12.68
N GLY A 127 1.25 -9.79 12.63
CA GLY A 127 0.69 -10.46 13.80
C GLY A 127 -0.71 -10.02 14.20
N ASP A 128 -1.17 -8.85 13.74
CA ASP A 128 -2.43 -8.25 14.16
C ASP A 128 -3.57 -8.50 13.15
N ALA A 129 -4.04 -9.76 13.08
CA ALA A 129 -5.11 -10.16 12.17
C ALA A 129 -6.44 -9.39 12.41
N ALA A 130 -6.66 -8.83 13.60
CA ALA A 130 -7.87 -8.09 13.93
C ALA A 130 -8.03 -6.81 13.05
N LYS A 131 -6.92 -6.24 12.57
CA LYS A 131 -6.92 -5.10 11.63
C LYS A 131 -7.60 -5.39 10.31
N LEU A 132 -7.81 -6.66 9.94
CA LEU A 132 -8.57 -7.05 8.75
C LEU A 132 -9.94 -6.35 8.72
N ALA A 133 -10.65 -6.36 9.84
CA ALA A 133 -12.00 -5.79 9.95
C ALA A 133 -12.02 -4.25 9.87
N SER A 134 -10.89 -3.58 10.07
CA SER A 134 -10.76 -2.12 9.99
C SER A 134 -10.63 -1.62 8.54
N SER A 135 -10.21 -2.48 7.61
CA SER A 135 -10.03 -2.14 6.20
C SER A 135 -11.32 -2.33 5.39
N LYS A 136 -11.47 -1.59 4.28
CA LYS A 136 -12.61 -1.77 3.38
C LYS A 136 -12.53 -3.12 2.67
N ALA A 137 -11.36 -3.47 2.14
CA ALA A 137 -11.13 -4.75 1.48
C ALA A 137 -11.25 -5.95 2.44
N GLY A 138 -10.74 -5.83 3.67
CA GLY A 138 -10.87 -6.90 4.65
C GLY A 138 -12.33 -7.15 5.06
N ARG A 139 -13.14 -6.10 5.21
CA ARG A 139 -14.60 -6.26 5.39
C ARG A 139 -15.27 -6.91 4.18
N ALA A 140 -14.83 -6.62 2.96
CA ALA A 140 -15.34 -7.27 1.75
C ALA A 140 -15.00 -8.77 1.72
N ILE A 141 -13.76 -9.14 2.06
CA ILE A 141 -13.33 -10.55 2.17
C ILE A 141 -14.20 -11.30 3.18
N LEU A 142 -14.39 -10.72 4.37
CA LEU A 142 -15.20 -11.34 5.42
C LEU A 142 -16.67 -11.44 5.02
N ALA A 143 -17.22 -10.43 4.34
CA ALA A 143 -18.60 -10.46 3.85
C ALA A 143 -18.79 -11.52 2.76
N TRP A 144 -17.83 -11.64 1.83
CA TRP A 144 -17.82 -12.69 0.82
C TRP A 144 -17.77 -14.08 1.47
N TYR A 145 -16.77 -14.33 2.32
CA TYR A 145 -16.62 -15.60 3.03
C TYR A 145 -17.91 -16.00 3.76
N VAL A 146 -18.46 -15.07 4.55
CA VAL A 146 -19.68 -15.35 5.31
C VAL A 146 -20.86 -15.66 4.39
N ALA A 147 -21.05 -14.91 3.32
CA ALA A 147 -22.21 -15.09 2.45
C ALA A 147 -22.07 -16.29 1.53
N ALA A 148 -20.96 -16.39 0.80
CA ALA A 148 -20.75 -17.34 -0.28
C ALA A 148 -20.25 -18.71 0.21
N ASP A 149 -19.35 -18.74 1.19
CA ASP A 149 -18.69 -19.98 1.63
C ASP A 149 -19.29 -20.56 2.92
N LEU A 150 -20.13 -19.78 3.60
CA LEU A 150 -20.63 -20.16 4.91
C LEU A 150 -22.16 -20.12 5.02
N VAL A 151 -22.85 -19.11 4.52
CA VAL A 151 -24.33 -19.06 4.60
C VAL A 151 -24.98 -19.74 3.41
N LEU A 152 -24.55 -19.42 2.18
CA LEU A 152 -25.17 -19.94 0.96
C LEU A 152 -25.10 -21.47 0.82
N PRO A 153 -23.96 -22.14 1.12
CA PRO A 153 -23.87 -23.60 1.02
C PRO A 153 -24.81 -24.32 2.01
N PHE A 154 -25.11 -23.67 3.13
CA PHE A 154 -26.00 -24.19 4.18
C PHE A 154 -27.35 -23.48 4.23
N ALA A 155 -27.78 -22.79 3.15
CA ALA A 155 -28.96 -21.92 3.21
C ALA A 155 -30.24 -22.67 3.65
N ASP A 156 -30.40 -23.92 3.22
CA ASP A 156 -31.54 -24.76 3.62
C ASP A 156 -31.43 -25.17 5.10
N ASN A 157 -30.24 -25.57 5.55
CA ASN A 157 -29.97 -25.95 6.94
C ASN A 157 -30.01 -24.73 7.89
N VAL A 158 -29.72 -23.54 7.39
CA VAL A 158 -29.78 -22.27 8.13
C VAL A 158 -31.22 -21.93 8.51
N ALA A 159 -32.20 -22.27 7.66
CA ALA A 159 -33.61 -22.03 7.95
C ALA A 159 -34.09 -22.82 9.18
N GLU A 160 -33.47 -23.96 9.47
CA GLU A 160 -33.85 -24.85 10.56
C GLU A 160 -32.92 -24.75 11.78
N GLY A 161 -31.61 -24.63 11.57
CA GLY A 161 -30.57 -24.61 12.62
C GLY A 161 -30.07 -23.22 13.04
N GLY A 162 -30.45 -22.17 12.30
CA GLY A 162 -30.11 -20.77 12.59
C GLY A 162 -28.60 -20.49 12.70
N VAL A 163 -28.25 -19.45 13.48
CA VAL A 163 -26.85 -18.99 13.66
C VAL A 163 -25.96 -20.06 14.31
N GLY A 164 -26.52 -20.90 15.17
CA GLY A 164 -25.78 -21.96 15.87
C GLY A 164 -25.17 -22.98 14.91
N LEU A 165 -25.91 -23.34 13.84
CA LEU A 165 -25.41 -24.25 12.81
C LEU A 165 -24.18 -23.67 12.10
N VAL A 166 -24.31 -22.44 11.61
CA VAL A 166 -23.26 -21.77 10.83
C VAL A 166 -22.00 -21.54 11.66
N THR A 167 -22.14 -21.07 12.89
CA THR A 167 -20.99 -20.85 13.77
C THR A 167 -20.36 -22.16 14.25
N GLY A 168 -21.16 -23.22 14.38
CA GLY A 168 -20.70 -24.57 14.71
C GLY A 168 -19.90 -25.25 13.61
N VAL A 169 -20.09 -24.90 12.33
CA VAL A 169 -19.26 -25.40 11.22
C VAL A 169 -17.79 -25.05 11.44
N ILE A 170 -17.50 -23.77 11.74
CA ILE A 170 -16.13 -23.32 11.99
C ILE A 170 -15.53 -24.07 13.18
N ASP A 171 -16.25 -24.12 14.30
CA ASP A 171 -15.74 -24.76 15.52
C ASP A 171 -15.48 -26.27 15.32
N ARG A 172 -16.34 -26.95 14.55
CA ARG A 172 -16.24 -28.40 14.27
C ARG A 172 -15.07 -28.74 13.36
N TYR A 173 -14.85 -27.97 12.30
CA TYR A 173 -13.91 -28.33 11.23
C TYR A 173 -12.56 -27.62 11.32
N THR A 174 -12.41 -26.59 12.18
CA THR A 174 -11.13 -25.87 12.38
C THR A 174 -9.95 -26.80 12.73
N PRO A 175 -10.06 -27.81 13.62
CA PRO A 175 -8.91 -28.67 13.94
C PRO A 175 -8.37 -29.43 12.71
N ASP A 176 -9.27 -29.98 11.89
CA ASP A 176 -8.92 -30.72 10.68
C ASP A 176 -8.35 -29.78 9.60
N ALA A 177 -8.98 -28.61 9.42
CA ALA A 177 -8.53 -27.60 8.46
C ALA A 177 -7.17 -27.01 8.84
N ALA A 178 -6.90 -26.80 10.14
CA ALA A 178 -5.61 -26.32 10.63
C ALA A 178 -4.48 -27.32 10.35
N ALA A 179 -4.75 -28.62 10.52
CA ALA A 179 -3.79 -29.66 10.17
C ALA A 179 -3.49 -29.69 8.66
N GLN A 180 -4.50 -29.50 7.82
CA GLN A 180 -4.32 -29.40 6.37
C GLN A 180 -3.53 -28.15 5.97
N LEU A 181 -3.88 -26.99 6.54
CA LEU A 181 -3.17 -25.75 6.26
C LEU A 181 -1.71 -25.83 6.71
N ALA A 182 -1.42 -26.44 7.86
CA ALA A 182 -0.04 -26.68 8.32
C ALA A 182 0.76 -27.55 7.33
N ALA A 183 0.13 -28.57 6.74
CA ALA A 183 0.78 -29.41 5.73
C ALA A 183 1.10 -28.67 4.42
N MET A 184 0.28 -27.67 4.05
CA MET A 184 0.46 -26.90 2.80
C MET A 184 1.34 -25.65 2.99
N GLY A 185 1.16 -24.94 4.10
CA GLY A 185 1.79 -23.64 4.39
C GLY A 185 3.06 -23.73 5.22
N GLY A 186 3.46 -24.92 5.66
CA GLY A 186 4.65 -25.14 6.47
C GLY A 186 4.50 -24.67 7.93
N PRO A 187 5.61 -24.53 8.68
CA PRO A 187 5.59 -24.23 10.11
C PRO A 187 4.82 -22.95 10.47
N ASP A 188 4.86 -21.95 9.58
CA ASP A 188 4.25 -20.64 9.81
C ASP A 188 2.72 -20.68 9.75
N ALA A 189 2.13 -21.69 9.12
CA ALA A 189 0.69 -21.88 9.10
C ALA A 189 0.12 -22.28 10.47
N ALA A 190 0.95 -22.67 11.45
CA ALA A 190 0.50 -22.89 12.83
C ALA A 190 -0.07 -21.60 13.45
N ALA A 191 0.40 -20.42 13.02
CA ALA A 191 -0.10 -19.13 13.48
C ALA A 191 -1.55 -18.85 13.05
N SER A 192 -2.08 -19.59 12.05
CA SER A 192 -3.44 -19.42 11.54
C SER A 192 -4.52 -19.61 12.60
N THR A 193 -4.31 -20.49 13.57
CA THR A 193 -5.29 -20.74 14.65
C THR A 193 -5.35 -19.57 15.64
N THR A 194 -4.19 -19.03 16.02
CA THR A 194 -4.09 -17.80 16.83
C THR A 194 -4.67 -16.60 16.07
N ALA A 195 -4.35 -16.48 14.78
CA ALA A 195 -4.89 -15.44 13.93
C ALA A 195 -6.42 -15.55 13.78
N LEU A 196 -6.95 -16.77 13.63
CA LEU A 196 -8.38 -17.01 13.54
C LEU A 196 -9.07 -16.57 14.83
N ALA A 197 -8.50 -16.90 16.00
CA ALA A 197 -9.04 -16.46 17.28
C ALA A 197 -9.20 -14.92 17.36
N ALA A 198 -8.29 -14.16 16.73
CA ALA A 198 -8.36 -12.70 16.69
C ALA A 198 -9.50 -12.15 15.81
N ILE A 199 -9.97 -12.90 14.80
CA ILE A 199 -11.07 -12.46 13.90
C ILE A 199 -12.37 -13.23 14.12
N LEU A 200 -12.36 -14.30 14.92
CA LEU A 200 -13.49 -15.24 15.06
C LEU A 200 -14.76 -14.55 15.58
N GLY A 201 -14.62 -13.62 16.53
CA GLY A 201 -15.76 -12.83 17.03
C GLY A 201 -16.43 -12.03 15.91
N THR A 202 -15.63 -11.37 15.06
CA THR A 202 -16.12 -10.64 13.88
C THR A 202 -16.79 -11.58 12.89
N VAL A 203 -16.17 -12.72 12.57
CA VAL A 203 -16.75 -13.73 11.67
C VAL A 203 -18.10 -14.23 12.18
N LYS A 204 -18.19 -14.61 13.47
CA LYS A 204 -19.45 -15.07 14.08
C LYS A 204 -20.53 -13.97 14.09
N GLY A 205 -20.14 -12.72 14.36
CA GLY A 205 -21.05 -11.58 14.30
C GLY A 205 -21.57 -11.26 12.90
N LEU A 206 -20.72 -11.40 11.87
CA LEU A 206 -21.13 -11.27 10.47
C LEU A 206 -21.98 -12.46 10.03
N ALA A 207 -21.65 -13.69 10.44
CA ALA A 207 -22.44 -14.89 10.16
C ALA A 207 -23.87 -14.78 10.68
N ALA A 208 -24.05 -14.23 11.89
CA ALA A 208 -25.38 -13.96 12.43
C ALA A 208 -26.21 -13.03 11.54
N GLN A 209 -25.57 -11.99 10.97
CA GLN A 209 -26.21 -11.09 10.02
C GLN A 209 -26.44 -11.74 8.64
N GLY A 210 -25.52 -12.59 8.20
CA GLY A 210 -25.64 -13.40 6.98
C GLY A 210 -26.85 -14.34 7.02
N VAL A 211 -27.07 -15.00 8.16
CA VAL A 211 -28.25 -15.84 8.39
C VAL A 211 -29.55 -15.05 8.26
N GLN A 212 -29.60 -13.83 8.80
CA GLN A 212 -30.76 -12.95 8.63
C GLN A 212 -30.99 -12.54 7.16
N ALA A 213 -29.93 -12.50 6.36
CA ALA A 213 -29.96 -12.21 4.93
C ALA A 213 -30.08 -13.47 4.03
N ALA A 214 -30.26 -14.67 4.59
CA ALA A 214 -30.27 -15.92 3.83
C ALA A 214 -31.36 -15.96 2.73
N GLY A 215 -32.56 -15.43 3.01
CA GLY A 215 -33.64 -15.32 2.03
C GLY A 215 -33.26 -14.45 0.82
N PRO A 216 -32.91 -13.16 1.03
CA PRO A 216 -32.38 -12.30 -0.03
C PRO A 216 -31.19 -12.89 -0.78
N LEU A 217 -30.26 -13.54 -0.08
CA LEU A 217 -29.11 -14.22 -0.69
C LEU A 217 -29.51 -15.34 -1.64
N ASN A 218 -30.42 -16.22 -1.21
CA ASN A 218 -30.93 -17.30 -2.06
C ASN A 218 -31.70 -16.75 -3.27
N GLY A 219 -32.50 -15.70 -3.08
CA GLY A 219 -33.19 -15.01 -4.17
C GLY A 219 -32.22 -14.43 -5.20
N TRP A 220 -31.18 -13.74 -4.73
CA TRP A 220 -30.12 -13.21 -5.58
C TRP A 220 -29.38 -14.32 -6.35
N ALA A 221 -29.02 -15.42 -5.68
CA ALA A 221 -28.32 -16.54 -6.30
C ALA A 221 -29.16 -17.16 -7.42
N LYS A 222 -30.45 -17.38 -7.18
CA LYS A 222 -31.42 -17.86 -8.18
C LYS A 222 -31.53 -16.95 -9.40
N GLU A 223 -31.53 -15.64 -9.19
CA GLU A 223 -31.69 -14.67 -10.27
C GLU A 223 -30.40 -14.45 -11.08
N LYS A 224 -29.25 -14.40 -10.41
CA LYS A 224 -27.98 -13.94 -11.02
C LYS A 224 -27.04 -15.06 -11.44
N LEU A 225 -27.28 -16.31 -11.01
CA LEU A 225 -26.50 -17.49 -11.42
C LEU A 225 -27.26 -18.49 -12.34
N PRO A 226 -28.22 -18.11 -13.19
CA PRO A 226 -29.11 -19.06 -13.89
C PRO A 226 -28.41 -19.95 -14.92
N GLY A 227 -27.19 -19.58 -15.37
CA GLY A 227 -26.40 -20.38 -16.31
C GLY A 227 -25.55 -21.49 -15.67
N VAL A 228 -25.38 -21.49 -14.35
CA VAL A 228 -24.67 -22.54 -13.60
C VAL A 228 -25.65 -23.54 -12.96
N LEU A 229 -26.93 -23.17 -12.89
CA LEU A 229 -28.00 -23.84 -12.15
C LEU A 229 -28.87 -24.76 -13.04
N GLY A 230 -28.25 -25.61 -13.85
CA GLY A 230 -28.96 -26.62 -14.64
C GLY A 230 -29.58 -27.72 -13.76
N GLY A 231 -30.68 -27.43 -13.06
CA GLY A 231 -31.46 -28.38 -12.25
C GLY A 231 -31.73 -27.84 -10.84
N ALA A 232 -33.00 -27.62 -10.52
CA ALA A 232 -33.46 -26.82 -9.38
C ALA A 232 -33.34 -27.45 -7.97
N ASP A 233 -32.70 -28.62 -7.82
CA ASP A 233 -32.67 -29.34 -6.52
C ASP A 233 -31.37 -29.16 -5.70
N ALA A 234 -30.34 -28.47 -6.23
CA ALA A 234 -29.10 -28.20 -5.48
C ALA A 234 -28.55 -26.79 -5.75
N ILE A 235 -29.37 -25.77 -5.51
CA ILE A 235 -29.02 -24.36 -5.75
C ILE A 235 -27.84 -23.91 -4.89
N SER A 236 -27.75 -24.40 -3.65
CA SER A 236 -26.63 -24.15 -2.73
C SER A 236 -25.31 -24.74 -3.24
N GLY A 237 -25.32 -25.99 -3.69
CA GLY A 237 -24.13 -26.69 -4.19
C GLY A 237 -23.58 -26.09 -5.50
N ALA A 238 -24.44 -25.85 -6.49
CA ALA A 238 -24.01 -25.31 -7.78
C ALA A 238 -23.55 -23.84 -7.70
N ALA A 239 -24.18 -23.03 -6.82
CA ALA A 239 -23.73 -21.66 -6.58
C ALA A 239 -22.39 -21.61 -5.83
N ALA A 240 -22.15 -22.52 -4.88
CA ALA A 240 -20.86 -22.66 -4.22
C ALA A 240 -19.76 -23.03 -5.23
N THR A 241 -19.97 -24.08 -6.04
CA THR A 241 -19.00 -24.47 -7.08
C THR A 241 -18.75 -23.36 -8.12
N ALA A 242 -19.77 -22.57 -8.45
CA ALA A 242 -19.62 -21.40 -9.32
C ALA A 242 -18.74 -20.32 -8.69
N ALA A 243 -18.93 -20.08 -7.38
CA ALA A 243 -18.16 -19.12 -6.61
C ALA A 243 -16.70 -19.56 -6.49
N ASP A 244 -16.46 -20.86 -6.31
CA ASP A 244 -15.12 -21.47 -6.21
C ASP A 244 -14.31 -21.35 -7.52
N ALA A 245 -14.98 -21.33 -8.68
CA ALA A 245 -14.32 -21.14 -9.97
C ALA A 245 -13.84 -19.69 -10.20
N LEU A 246 -14.25 -18.74 -9.36
CA LEU A 246 -13.92 -17.33 -9.50
C LEU A 246 -12.69 -16.99 -8.65
N SER A 247 -11.79 -16.17 -9.17
CA SER A 247 -10.63 -15.68 -8.42
C SER A 247 -10.97 -14.56 -7.42
N VAL A 248 -11.99 -14.76 -6.58
CA VAL A 248 -12.55 -13.72 -5.69
C VAL A 248 -11.63 -13.43 -4.51
N TYR A 249 -11.00 -14.45 -3.93
CA TYR A 249 -10.06 -14.24 -2.83
C TYR A 249 -8.80 -13.54 -3.31
N ARG A 250 -8.27 -13.90 -4.48
CA ARG A 250 -7.13 -13.20 -5.08
C ARG A 250 -7.49 -11.77 -5.45
N TYR A 251 -8.70 -11.52 -5.96
CA TYR A 251 -9.18 -10.17 -6.25
C TYR A 251 -9.25 -9.30 -4.99
N PHE A 252 -10.01 -9.72 -3.98
CA PHE A 252 -10.12 -8.94 -2.75
C PHE A 252 -8.82 -8.90 -1.95
N GLY A 253 -8.05 -9.99 -1.96
CA GLY A 253 -6.74 -10.09 -1.33
C GLY A 253 -5.73 -9.10 -1.92
N THR A 254 -5.74 -8.95 -3.25
CA THR A 254 -4.94 -7.92 -3.93
C THR A 254 -5.38 -6.52 -3.50
N ALA A 255 -6.69 -6.28 -3.45
CA ALA A 255 -7.23 -5.00 -2.98
C ALA A 255 -6.85 -4.69 -1.52
N LEU A 256 -6.84 -5.72 -0.65
CA LEU A 256 -6.42 -5.58 0.74
C LEU A 256 -4.95 -5.25 0.87
N VAL A 257 -4.09 -5.98 0.17
CA VAL A 257 -2.64 -5.71 0.14
C VAL A 257 -2.38 -4.31 -0.40
N ALA A 258 -3.12 -3.90 -1.44
CA ALA A 258 -3.04 -2.54 -1.98
C ALA A 258 -3.43 -1.49 -0.95
N GLU A 259 -4.58 -1.65 -0.28
CA GLU A 259 -5.06 -0.71 0.74
C GLU A 259 -4.02 -0.50 1.85
N VAL A 260 -3.40 -1.59 2.33
CA VAL A 260 -2.37 -1.53 3.38
C VAL A 260 -1.08 -0.88 2.89
N CYS A 261 -0.56 -1.32 1.73
CA CYS A 261 0.70 -0.79 1.20
C CYS A 261 0.57 0.67 0.76
N VAL A 262 -0.58 1.06 0.21
CA VAL A 262 -0.87 2.47 -0.15
C VAL A 262 -0.94 3.33 1.11
N ALA A 263 -1.64 2.90 2.15
CA ALA A 263 -1.71 3.66 3.41
C ALA A 263 -0.31 3.90 4.00
N GLU A 264 0.55 2.87 3.98
CA GLU A 264 1.95 2.98 4.40
C GLU A 264 2.75 3.94 3.50
N GLY A 265 2.62 3.80 2.18
CA GLY A 265 3.31 4.65 1.21
C GLY A 265 2.92 6.12 1.32
N VAL A 266 1.64 6.42 1.53
CA VAL A 266 1.13 7.77 1.78
C VAL A 266 1.70 8.34 3.07
N ALA A 267 1.69 7.57 4.16
CA ALA A 267 2.24 8.01 5.44
C ALA A 267 3.74 8.33 5.34
N LYS A 268 4.51 7.47 4.67
CA LYS A 268 5.94 7.68 4.43
C LYS A 268 6.21 8.90 3.55
N ALA A 269 5.48 9.07 2.45
CA ALA A 269 5.61 10.22 1.57
C ALA A 269 5.30 11.55 2.31
N ALA A 270 4.26 11.55 3.16
CA ALA A 270 3.93 12.70 4.00
C ALA A 270 5.05 13.03 5.00
N ALA A 271 5.66 12.00 5.62
CA ALA A 271 6.79 12.18 6.53
C ALA A 271 8.03 12.74 5.82
N GLU A 272 8.36 12.25 4.61
CA GLU A 272 9.45 12.79 3.79
C GLU A 272 9.23 14.27 3.44
N GLN A 273 8.00 14.63 3.06
CA GLN A 273 7.64 16.02 2.76
C GLN A 273 7.74 16.93 4.00
N ALA A 274 7.29 16.44 5.17
CA ALA A 274 7.40 17.18 6.43
C ALA A 274 8.87 17.42 6.82
N ALA A 275 9.72 16.39 6.72
CA ALA A 275 11.15 16.49 7.01
C ALA A 275 11.86 17.47 6.06
N LYS A 276 11.53 17.42 4.77
CA LYS A 276 12.07 18.38 3.79
C LYS A 276 11.63 19.82 4.12
N ALA A 277 10.36 20.02 4.45
CA ALA A 277 9.85 21.35 4.80
C ALA A 277 10.52 21.91 6.07
N GLU A 278 10.81 21.05 7.06
CA GLU A 278 11.56 21.45 8.26
C GLU A 278 13.00 21.83 7.93
N HIS A 279 13.70 21.03 7.13
CA HIS A 279 15.04 21.34 6.66
C HIS A 279 15.10 22.66 5.89
N ASP A 280 14.16 22.90 4.97
CA ASP A 280 14.11 24.13 4.18
C ASP A 280 13.82 25.36 5.06
N ARG A 281 12.97 25.22 6.09
CA ARG A 281 12.75 26.29 7.09
C ARG A 281 14.01 26.58 7.91
N ALA A 282 14.72 25.55 8.34
CA ALA A 282 15.97 25.72 9.09
C ALA A 282 17.06 26.39 8.23
N ALA A 283 17.16 26.00 6.96
CA ALA A 283 18.07 26.63 6.00
C ALA A 283 17.72 28.10 5.76
N ALA A 284 16.43 28.43 5.59
CA ALA A 284 15.97 29.81 5.45
C ALA A 284 16.24 30.65 6.70
N ALA A 285 16.04 30.10 7.90
CA ALA A 285 16.36 30.76 9.16
C ALA A 285 17.86 31.04 9.29
N ALA A 286 18.72 30.06 8.97
CA ALA A 286 20.17 30.23 8.99
C ALA A 286 20.65 31.29 7.99
N GLN A 287 20.05 31.34 6.79
CA GLN A 287 20.33 32.39 5.80
C GLN A 287 19.90 33.77 6.31
N ALA A 288 18.73 33.88 6.93
CA ALA A 288 18.26 35.13 7.53
C ALA A 288 19.19 35.61 8.66
N GLU A 289 19.64 34.72 9.54
CA GLU A 289 20.60 35.04 10.60
C GLU A 289 21.96 35.49 10.04
N ALA A 290 22.44 34.85 8.97
CA ALA A 290 23.67 35.25 8.29
C ALA A 290 23.57 36.66 7.70
N LEU A 291 22.45 36.99 7.06
CA LEU A 291 22.19 38.34 6.52
C LEU A 291 22.14 39.41 7.62
N VAL A 292 21.46 39.12 8.74
CA VAL A 292 21.41 40.03 9.89
C VAL A 292 22.80 40.25 10.48
N ARG A 293 23.61 39.19 10.58
CA ARG A 293 25.01 39.29 11.06
C ARG A 293 25.86 40.15 10.12
N GLU A 294 25.76 39.92 8.81
CA GLU A 294 26.49 40.70 7.81
C GLU A 294 26.11 42.19 7.86
N GLU A 295 24.81 42.49 7.93
CA GLU A 295 24.33 43.87 8.04
C GLU A 295 24.81 44.54 9.33
N THR A 296 24.84 43.81 10.45
CA THR A 296 25.35 44.29 11.72
C THR A 296 26.84 44.62 11.62
N SER A 297 27.66 43.72 11.07
CA SER A 297 29.09 43.95 10.83
C SER A 297 29.34 45.14 9.89
N ARG A 298 28.51 45.31 8.85
CA ARG A 298 28.60 46.47 7.95
C ARG A 298 28.33 47.77 8.70
N ARG A 299 27.25 47.83 9.51
CA ARG A 299 26.90 49.01 10.31
C ARG A 299 28.00 49.36 11.32
N GLU A 300 28.61 48.37 11.96
CA GLU A 300 29.74 48.58 12.87
C GLU A 300 30.98 49.11 12.14
N ALA A 301 31.30 48.58 10.96
CA ALA A 301 32.42 49.08 10.15
C ALA A 301 32.19 50.53 9.68
N GLU A 302 30.98 50.85 9.25
CA GLU A 302 30.59 52.23 8.90
C GLU A 302 30.67 53.18 10.09
N ALA A 303 30.29 52.74 11.29
CA ALA A 303 30.40 53.53 12.52
C ALA A 303 31.87 53.81 12.86
N LYS A 304 32.74 52.79 12.81
CA LYS A 304 34.19 52.94 13.04
C LYS A 304 34.85 53.87 12.03
N ASN A 305 34.49 53.76 10.75
CA ASN A 305 35.00 54.65 9.70
C ASN A 305 34.58 56.11 9.91
N ARG A 306 33.35 56.35 10.37
CA ARG A 306 32.87 57.70 10.72
C ARG A 306 33.66 58.28 11.89
N GLU A 307 33.87 57.51 12.96
CA GLU A 307 34.67 57.92 14.11
C GLU A 307 36.11 58.25 13.73
N ALA A 308 36.76 57.39 12.94
CA ALA A 308 38.12 57.61 12.45
C ALA A 308 38.24 58.86 11.55
N SER A 309 37.21 59.17 10.78
CA SER A 309 37.17 60.39 9.94
C SER A 309 37.07 61.65 10.80
N ALA A 310 36.20 61.65 11.81
CA ALA A 310 36.08 62.75 12.76
C ALA A 310 37.41 63.02 13.51
N GLN A 311 38.08 61.95 13.98
CA GLN A 311 39.39 62.09 14.65
C GLN A 311 40.48 62.68 13.74
N ARG A 312 40.46 62.38 12.42
CA ARG A 312 41.41 62.96 11.46
C ARG A 312 41.15 64.45 11.23
N GLU A 313 39.90 64.86 11.17
CA GLU A 313 39.53 66.28 11.06
C GLU A 313 39.99 67.07 12.29
N ASP A 314 39.80 66.52 13.50
CA ASP A 314 40.29 67.14 14.73
C ASP A 314 41.82 67.28 14.76
N TYR A 315 42.56 66.25 14.36
CA TYR A 315 44.03 66.31 14.25
C TYR A 315 44.52 67.30 13.19
N SER A 316 43.82 67.42 12.06
CA SER A 316 44.10 68.39 11.00
C SER A 316 43.96 69.84 11.50
N LEU A 317 42.96 70.11 12.34
CA LEU A 317 42.74 71.43 12.92
C LEU A 317 43.79 71.76 14.00
N ALA A 318 44.23 70.75 14.77
CA ALA A 318 45.28 70.92 15.78
C ALA A 318 46.70 71.08 15.21
N ALA A 319 46.98 70.50 14.04
CA ALA A 319 48.31 70.58 13.39
C ALA A 319 48.52 71.86 12.56
N ALA A 320 47.52 72.75 12.48
CA ALA A 320 47.63 74.05 11.84
C ALA A 320 48.36 75.07 12.75
N GLU A 321 49.59 74.78 13.17
CA GLU A 321 50.51 75.83 13.61
C GLU A 321 51.04 76.61 12.39
N PRO A 322 51.23 77.94 12.48
CA PRO A 322 51.69 78.73 11.36
C PRO A 322 53.12 78.33 11.01
N ALA A 323 53.28 77.66 9.87
CA ALA A 323 54.58 77.42 9.25
C ALA A 323 55.20 78.74 8.79
N SER A 324 55.80 79.48 9.71
CA SER A 324 56.81 80.50 9.41
C SER A 324 58.18 79.93 9.78
N SER A 325 59.07 79.86 8.80
CA SER A 325 60.50 79.52 8.87
C SER A 325 60.90 78.08 8.50
N LEU A 326 60.88 77.76 7.20
CA LEU A 326 61.88 76.85 6.63
C LEU A 326 62.34 77.39 5.27
N GLN A 327 63.52 78.03 5.31
CA GLN A 327 64.28 78.47 4.15
C GLN A 327 64.85 77.25 3.40
N ASN A 328 64.73 77.30 2.07
CA ASN A 328 65.66 76.78 1.05
C ASN A 328 66.53 75.56 1.41
N ALA A 329 66.04 74.36 1.10
CA ALA A 329 66.90 73.22 0.81
C ALA A 329 66.71 72.79 -0.66
N PRO A 330 67.79 72.65 -1.46
CA PRO A 330 67.69 72.31 -2.88
C PRO A 330 67.23 70.86 -3.10
N ILE A 331 66.18 70.70 -3.90
CA ILE A 331 65.63 69.41 -4.33
C ILE A 331 66.59 68.76 -5.33
N LYS A 332 67.25 67.67 -4.94
CA LYS A 332 67.98 66.79 -5.86
C LYS A 332 67.00 65.83 -6.54
N TYR A 333 66.83 65.98 -7.85
CA TYR A 333 66.20 64.97 -8.69
C TYR A 333 67.16 63.79 -8.92
N THR A 334 66.92 62.65 -8.29
CA THR A 334 67.47 61.36 -8.74
C THR A 334 66.39 60.61 -9.52
N ARG A 335 66.52 60.69 -10.84
CA ARG A 335 65.76 59.90 -11.82
C ARG A 335 66.32 58.47 -11.77
N GLN A 336 65.66 57.56 -11.06
CA GLN A 336 65.94 56.13 -11.18
C GLN A 336 65.02 55.57 -12.27
N SER A 337 65.59 55.43 -13.46
CA SER A 337 65.11 54.56 -14.54
C SER A 337 65.68 53.17 -14.28
N ASP A 338 64.83 52.17 -14.07
CA ASP A 338 65.08 50.74 -14.33
C ASP A 338 63.69 50.08 -14.41
N GLU A 339 63.23 49.76 -15.61
CA GLU A 339 63.39 48.47 -16.31
C GLU A 339 62.40 47.38 -15.86
N LYS A 340 61.43 47.13 -16.77
CA LYS A 340 60.97 45.83 -17.29
C LYS A 340 60.78 44.65 -16.31
N ALA A 341 59.54 44.16 -16.25
CA ALA A 341 59.11 42.76 -16.49
C ALA A 341 57.71 42.60 -15.88
N GLY A 342 56.70 41.98 -16.46
CA GLY A 342 56.53 41.27 -17.72
C GLY A 342 55.05 40.88 -17.74
N LEU A 343 54.36 41.23 -18.83
CA LEU A 343 53.06 40.67 -19.16
C LEU A 343 53.25 39.23 -19.63
N PRO A 344 52.31 38.34 -19.33
CA PRO A 344 51.88 37.38 -20.34
C PRO A 344 50.45 37.68 -20.79
N ALA A 345 50.33 37.80 -22.11
CA ALA A 345 49.07 37.88 -22.83
C ALA A 345 48.56 36.47 -23.19
N LYS A 346 47.23 36.32 -23.07
CA LYS A 346 46.28 35.60 -23.95
C LYS A 346 46.47 34.11 -24.26
N SER A 347 45.43 33.34 -23.92
CA SER A 347 44.65 32.38 -24.74
C SER A 347 43.88 31.49 -23.76
N GLY A 348 42.58 31.20 -23.80
CA GLY A 348 41.61 31.03 -24.88
C GLY A 348 40.72 29.83 -24.47
N CYS A 349 39.41 29.90 -24.75
CA CYS A 349 38.34 28.86 -24.76
C CYS A 349 37.06 29.57 -24.26
N PHE A 350 36.02 29.90 -25.05
CA PHE A 350 35.42 29.23 -26.21
C PHE A 350 35.23 27.72 -25.99
N GLY A 351 34.09 27.35 -25.40
CA GLY A 351 33.59 25.98 -25.38
C GLY A 351 32.75 25.67 -24.14
N CYS A 352 31.50 25.26 -24.38
CA CYS A 352 30.48 24.75 -23.45
C CYS A 352 29.66 25.85 -22.74
N ALA A 353 28.51 26.35 -23.20
CA ALA A 353 27.47 25.79 -24.09
C ALA A 353 27.02 24.36 -23.70
N GLY A 354 26.03 24.28 -22.80
CA GLY A 354 25.34 23.06 -22.37
C GLY A 354 25.91 22.52 -21.05
N VAL A 355 25.18 22.20 -20.00
CA VAL A 355 23.76 21.89 -19.83
C VAL A 355 23.46 22.07 -18.34
N MET A 356 22.62 23.02 -17.95
CA MET A 356 22.03 23.13 -16.60
C MET A 356 20.82 24.06 -16.65
N LEU A 357 19.69 23.56 -17.18
CA LEU A 357 18.30 23.78 -16.73
C LEU A 357 17.36 23.46 -17.89
N ALA A 358 16.59 22.37 -17.77
CA ALA A 358 15.17 22.29 -18.15
C ALA A 358 14.72 20.84 -18.02
N ILE A 359 14.43 20.45 -16.78
CA ILE A 359 13.41 19.43 -16.52
C ILE A 359 12.05 20.12 -16.78
N PHE A 360 11.13 19.35 -17.37
CA PHE A 360 9.70 19.65 -17.59
C PHE A 360 9.36 20.57 -18.77
N VAL A 361 8.85 19.96 -19.85
CA VAL A 361 7.41 20.01 -20.24
C VAL A 361 7.28 19.65 -21.73
N LEU A 362 6.37 18.72 -22.04
CA LEU A 362 5.91 18.25 -23.37
C LEU A 362 6.88 17.30 -24.10
N GLY A 363 6.52 16.08 -24.46
CA GLY A 363 5.19 15.55 -24.75
C GLY A 363 5.17 15.05 -26.20
N ALA A 364 4.87 13.75 -26.35
CA ALA A 364 4.32 13.13 -27.55
C ALA A 364 5.07 13.29 -28.89
N ALA A 365 5.66 12.19 -29.37
CA ALA A 365 5.15 11.50 -30.57
C ALA A 365 6.05 10.32 -30.95
N SER A 366 5.45 9.39 -31.72
CA SER A 366 6.00 8.20 -32.38
C SER A 366 6.40 7.05 -31.46
N THR A 367 5.50 6.15 -31.03
CA THR A 367 4.81 5.11 -31.85
C THR A 367 5.69 4.47 -32.91
N ALA A 368 6.28 3.32 -32.59
CA ALA A 368 6.35 2.15 -33.46
C ALA A 368 7.16 1.06 -32.74
N TRP A 369 6.48 0.07 -32.17
CA TRP A 369 6.85 -1.35 -32.25
C TRP A 369 5.88 -2.19 -31.42
N ALA A 370 4.71 -2.43 -32.01
CA ALA A 370 3.97 -3.66 -31.81
C ALA A 370 3.90 -4.33 -33.20
N ALA A 371 4.62 -5.43 -33.36
CA ALA A 371 4.35 -6.54 -34.29
C ALA A 371 5.62 -7.40 -34.42
N LEU A 372 5.64 -8.54 -33.72
CA LEU A 372 6.23 -9.84 -34.08
C LEU A 372 6.64 -10.59 -32.78
N GLY A 373 5.85 -11.61 -32.43
CA GLY A 373 6.07 -12.51 -31.31
C GLY A 373 4.76 -13.06 -30.80
#